data_AF-A0A966XHG1-F1
#
_entry.id   AF-A0A966XHG1-F1
#
_cell.length_a   1.000
_cell.length_b   1.000
_cell.length_c   1.000
_cell.angle_alpha   90.00
_cell.angle_beta   90.00
_cell.angle_gamma   90.00
#
_symmetry.space_group_name_H-M   'P 1'
#
loop_
_entity.id
_entity.type
_entity.pdbx_description
1 polymer ?
#
loop_
_entity_poly.entity_id
_entity_poly.type
_entity_poly.pdbx_seq_one_letter_code
_entity_poly.pdbx_strand_id
1 'polypeptide(L)' 'MASRFYIETLGCPKNEVDSEKLVGTLLAQGLTATDDETEADVVVVNTCAFIE' A
#
# COMPACT_ATOMS: atom_id res chain seq x y z
N MET A 1 9.77 -3.73 17.27
CA MET A 1 9.05 -4.53 16.25
C MET A 1 8.89 -3.64 15.04
N ALA A 2 9.37 -4.06 13.87
CA ALA A 2 9.05 -3.36 12.63
C ALA A 2 7.62 -3.76 12.25
N SER A 3 6.72 -2.79 12.06
CA SER A 3 5.35 -3.05 11.67
C SER A 3 5.30 -3.41 10.18
N ARG A 4 4.56 -4.46 9.84
CA ARG A 4 4.38 -4.94 8.46
C ARG A 4 3.19 -4.26 7.81
N PHE A 5 3.32 -3.89 6.54
CA PHE A 5 2.22 -3.33 5.77
C PHE A 5 2.02 -4.04 4.43
N TYR A 6 0.78 -4.11 3.99
CA TYR A 6 0.36 -4.59 2.67
C TYR A 6 -0.44 -3.49 1.96
N ILE A 7 -0.23 -3.31 0.66
CA ILE A 7 -0.98 -2.35 -0.15
C ILE A 7 -1.66 -3.09 -1.31
N GLU A 8 -2.99 -3.12 -1.29
CA GLU A 8 -3.80 -3.51 -2.43
C GLU A 8 -4.06 -2.27 -3.30
N THR A 9 -3.76 -2.36 -4.59
CA THR A 9 -3.91 -1.25 -5.53
C THR A 9 -4.94 -1.59 -6.59
N LEU A 10 -6.03 -0.84 -6.58
CA LEU A 10 -7.15 -0.99 -7.49
C LEU A 10 -7.34 0.31 -8.28
N GLY A 11 -7.98 0.20 -9.45
CA GLY A 11 -8.36 1.35 -10.26
C GLY A 11 -7.45 1.53 -11.47
N CYS A 12 -6.86 2.72 -11.60
CA CYS A 12 -6.15 3.14 -12.81
C CYS A 12 -4.64 3.31 -12.55
N PRO A 13 -3.81 3.54 -13.59
CA PRO A 13 -2.36 3.72 -13.43
C PRO A 13 -1.94 4.85 -12.48
N LYS A 14 -2.84 5.82 -12.23
CA LYS A 14 -2.59 6.84 -11.22
C LYS A 14 -2.52 6.25 -9.80
N ASN A 15 -3.36 5.27 -9.49
CA ASN A 15 -3.32 4.58 -8.20
C ASN A 15 -2.03 3.80 -8.04
N GLU A 16 -1.49 3.18 -9.10
CA GLU A 16 -0.19 2.50 -9.07
C GLU A 16 0.93 3.46 -8.68
N VAL A 17 1.03 4.61 -9.38
CA VAL A 17 2.03 5.65 -9.08
C VAL A 17 1.87 6.21 -7.67
N ASP A 18 0.64 6.39 -7.20
CA ASP A 18 0.39 6.88 -5.84
C ASP A 18 0.70 5.82 -4.79
N SER A 19 0.46 4.53 -5.07
CA SER A 19 0.87 3.41 -4.22
C SER A 19 2.39 3.28 -4.11
N GLU A 20 3.16 3.50 -5.18
CA GLU A 20 4.63 3.55 -5.11
C GLU A 20 5.13 4.62 -4.14
N LYS A 21 4.48 5.80 -4.11
CA LYS A 21 4.81 6.87 -3.16
C LYS A 21 4.47 6.47 -1.71
N LEU A 22 3.34 5.77 -1.52
CA LEU A 22 2.96 5.24 -0.21
C LEU A 22 3.99 4.22 0.28
N VAL A 23 4.41 3.28 -0.57
CA VAL A 23 5.48 2.31 -0.25
C VAL A 23 6.75 3.05 0.18
N GLY A 24 7.23 4.02 -0.61
CA GLY A 24 8.43 4.78 -0.27
C GLY A 24 8.33 5.50 1.09
N THR A 25 7.17 6.06 1.40
CA THR A 25 6.92 6.75 2.67
C THR A 25 6.94 5.78 3.86
N LEU A 26 6.26 4.64 3.74
CA LEU A 26 6.15 3.64 4.82
C LEU A 26 7.50 2.96 5.08
N LEU A 27 8.26 2.66 4.03
CA LEU A 27 9.63 2.16 4.15
C LEU A 27 10.53 3.19 4.87
N ALA A 28 10.44 4.47 4.52
CA ALA A 28 11.21 5.54 5.18
C ALA A 28 10.83 5.72 6.67
N GLN A 29 9.64 5.31 7.07
CA GLN A 29 9.19 5.28 8.47
C GLN A 29 9.62 4.02 9.23
N GLY A 30 10.31 3.08 8.57
CA GLY A 30 10.83 1.86 9.19
C GLY A 30 9.83 0.70 9.23
N LEU A 31 8.72 0.80 8.49
CA LEU A 31 7.83 -0.34 8.27
C LEU A 31 8.41 -1.28 7.20
N THR A 32 7.94 -2.52 7.18
CA THR A 32 8.36 -3.54 6.21
C THR A 32 7.18 -3.93 5.33
N ALA A 33 7.38 -3.95 4.01
CA ALA A 33 6.36 -4.43 3.08
C ALA A 33 6.22 -5.96 3.18
N THR A 34 5.00 -6.46 3.00
CA THR A 34 4.70 -7.88 2.79
C THR A 34 3.82 -8.03 1.55
N ASP A 35 3.92 -9.17 0.88
CA ASP A 35 3.06 -9.54 -0.25
C ASP A 35 1.86 -10.41 0.21
N ASP A 36 1.81 -10.75 1.49
CA ASP A 36 0.71 -11.48 2.14
C ASP A 36 -0.02 -10.57 3.13
N GLU A 37 -1.28 -10.25 2.83
CA GLU A 37 -2.15 -9.42 3.66
C GLU A 37 -2.39 -10.00 5.05
N THR A 38 -2.29 -11.33 5.23
CA THR A 38 -2.48 -12.01 6.51
C THR A 38 -1.30 -11.84 7.45
N GLU A 39 -0.13 -11.48 6.93
CA GLU A 39 1.07 -11.16 7.70
C GLU A 39 1.20 -9.65 8.03
N ALA A 40 0.29 -8.81 7.53
CA ALA A 40 0.37 -7.37 7.71
C ALA A 40 -0.29 -6.92 9.03
N ASP A 41 0.36 -5.98 9.72
CA ASP A 41 -0.27 -5.26 10.84
C ASP A 41 -1.21 -4.16 10.32
N VAL A 42 -0.95 -3.65 9.11
CA VAL A 42 -1.73 -2.60 8.44
C VAL A 42 -1.94 -2.97 6.98
N VAL A 43 -3.21 -2.91 6.53
CA VAL A 43 -3.60 -3.07 5.12
C VAL A 43 -4.08 -1.73 4.57
N VAL A 44 -3.55 -1.32 3.43
CA VAL A 44 -4.00 -0.13 2.68
C VAL A 44 -4.66 -0.59 1.38
N VAL A 45 -5.90 -0.18 1.15
CA VAL A 45 -6.57 -0.39 -0.15
C VAL A 45 -6.65 0.95 -0.86
N ASN A 46 -5.84 1.13 -1.90
CA ASN A 46 -5.85 2.32 -2.74
C ASN A 46 -6.75 2.08 -3.95
N THR A 47 -7.89 2.76 -4.02
CA THR A 47 -8.88 2.57 -5.09
C THR A 47 -9.41 3.91 -5.61
N CYS A 48 -9.98 3.91 -6.82
CA CYS A 48 -10.70 5.05 -7.37
C CYS A 48 -12.09 5.19 -6.72
N ALA A 49 -12.47 6.42 -6.36
CA ALA A 49 -13.81 6.72 -5.88
C ALA A 49 -14.86 6.74 -7.00
N PHE A 50 -14.46 7.04 -8.23
CA PHE A 50 -15.32 7.11 -9.40
C PHE A 50 -14.80 6.15 -10.48
N ILE A 51 -15.71 5.35 -11.03
CA ILE A 51 -15.47 4.44 -12.14
C ILE A 51 -16.44 4.92 -13.23
N GLU A 52 -16.00 5.83 -14.10
CA GLU A 52 -16.72 6.24 -15.31
C GLU A 52 -16.06 5.63 -16.55
#